data_AF-A0A1M6KXE5-F1
#
_entry.id   AF-A0A1M6KXE5-F1
#
_cell.length_a   1.000
_cell.length_b   1.000
_cell.length_c   1.000
_cell.angle_alpha   90.00
_cell.angle_beta   90.00
_cell.angle_gamma   90.00
#
_symmetry.space_group_name_H-M   'P 1'
#
loop_
_entity.id
_entity.type
_entity.pdbx_description
1 polymer ?
#
loop_
_entity_poly.entity_id
_entity_poly.type
_entity_poly.pdbx_seq_one_letter_code
_entity_poly.pdbx_strand_id
1 'polypeptide(L)'
;MDNSSLAHSKWNCKYHIVFKIIQEVISKFTSAPNGYAIDFGLTDKGETLLIEVNDGYALGYYGLFNLEYAKLLSARWAELTNTVDECDF
;
A
#
# COMPACT_ATOMS: atom_id res chain seq x y z
N MET A 1 38.69 -9.97 15.03
CA MET A 1 37.42 -9.24 15.13
C MET A 1 37.51 -8.06 14.20
N ASP A 2 36.75 -8.09 13.12
CA ASP A 2 36.32 -6.92 12.34
C ASP A 2 34.86 -7.22 11.97
N ASN A 3 33.96 -6.39 12.50
CA ASN A 3 32.51 -6.50 12.45
C ASN A 3 31.94 -5.48 11.45
N SER A 4 32.46 -5.41 10.23
CA SER A 4 32.04 -4.38 9.26
C SER A 4 31.67 -4.91 7.88
N SER A 5 30.77 -5.90 7.79
CA SER A 5 30.02 -6.12 6.54
C SER A 5 28.72 -6.95 6.68
N LEU A 6 28.08 -6.93 7.85
CA LEU A 6 26.82 -7.66 8.09
C LEU A 6 25.60 -6.76 7.85
N ALA A 7 25.28 -6.42 6.60
CA ALA A 7 24.02 -5.69 6.31
C ALA A 7 23.35 -6.03 4.96
N HIS A 8 23.62 -7.17 4.33
CA HIS A 8 23.02 -7.51 3.02
C HIS A 8 22.39 -8.91 2.90
N SER A 9 21.98 -9.57 3.99
CA SER A 9 21.38 -10.92 3.87
C SER A 9 20.10 -11.18 4.68
N LYS A 10 19.57 -10.19 5.40
CA LYS A 10 18.34 -10.36 6.22
C LYS A 10 17.08 -9.72 5.63
N TRP A 11 17.23 -8.90 4.58
CA TRP A 11 16.16 -8.06 4.04
C TRP A 11 15.32 -8.70 2.93
N ASN A 12 15.70 -9.85 2.37
CA ASN A 12 15.07 -10.32 1.12
C ASN A 12 13.88 -11.29 1.27
N CYS A 13 13.82 -12.13 2.30
CA CYS A 13 12.80 -13.20 2.34
C CYS A 13 11.49 -12.79 3.01
N LYS A 14 11.52 -11.89 4.01
CA LYS A 14 10.31 -11.48 4.74
C LYS A 14 9.34 -10.69 3.87
N TYR A 15 9.84 -9.81 2.99
CA TYR A 15 8.99 -9.04 2.08
C TYR A 15 8.30 -9.90 1.01
N HIS A 16 8.91 -11.02 0.60
CA HIS A 16 8.29 -11.92 -0.38
C HIS A 16 7.04 -12.61 0.18
N ILE A 17 7.04 -12.97 1.48
CA ILE A 17 5.86 -13.52 2.17
C ILE A 17 4.79 -12.44 2.31
N VAL A 18 5.21 -11.23 2.73
CA VAL A 18 4.31 -10.08 2.87
C VAL A 18 3.63 -9.72 1.54
N PHE A 19 4.34 -9.77 0.43
CA PHE A 19 3.78 -9.45 -0.89
C PHE A 19 2.63 -10.37 -1.29
N LYS A 20 2.75 -11.68 -1.05
CA LYS A 20 1.66 -12.64 -1.35
C LYS A 20 0.41 -12.36 -0.51
N ILE A 21 0.60 -12.05 0.77
CA ILE A 21 -0.51 -11.72 1.69
C ILE A 21 -1.18 -10.42 1.23
N ILE A 22 -0.42 -9.39 0.84
CA ILE A 22 -0.97 -8.14 0.33
C ILE A 22 -1.84 -8.38 -0.92
N GLN A 23 -1.36 -9.18 -1.88
CA GLN A 23 -2.12 -9.52 -3.08
C GLN A 23 -3.43 -10.25 -2.73
N GLU A 24 -3.37 -11.18 -1.78
CA GLU A 24 -4.56 -11.90 -1.31
C GLU A 24 -5.57 -10.94 -0.64
N VAL A 25 -5.10 -10.03 0.21
CA VAL A 25 -5.95 -9.01 0.86
C VAL A 25 -6.62 -8.12 -0.18
N ILE A 26 -5.87 -7.60 -1.15
CA ILE A 26 -6.41 -6.77 -2.24
C ILE A 26 -7.48 -7.56 -3.03
N SER A 27 -7.21 -8.83 -3.35
CA SER A 27 -8.16 -9.67 -4.10
C SER A 27 -9.45 -9.97 -3.34
N LYS A 28 -9.39 -10.00 -1.99
CA LYS A 28 -10.54 -10.28 -1.12
C LYS A 28 -11.31 -9.03 -0.71
N PHE A 29 -10.72 -7.84 -0.85
CA PHE A 29 -11.37 -6.59 -0.49
C PHE A 29 -12.30 -6.11 -1.61
N THR A 30 -13.37 -6.86 -1.85
CA THR A 30 -14.27 -6.66 -3.00
C THR A 30 -15.07 -5.36 -2.96
N SER A 31 -15.20 -4.74 -1.79
CA SER A 31 -15.83 -3.43 -1.59
C SER A 31 -14.82 -2.29 -1.47
N ALA A 32 -13.57 -2.50 -1.90
CA ALA A 32 -12.54 -1.49 -1.82
C ALA A 32 -12.89 -0.27 -2.70
N PRO A 33 -12.62 0.96 -2.23
CA PRO A 33 -12.69 2.15 -3.07
C PRO A 33 -11.72 2.09 -4.25
N ASN A 34 -11.92 2.95 -5.25
CA ASN A 34 -10.99 3.13 -6.37
C ASN A 34 -9.65 3.74 -5.94
N GLY A 35 -9.60 4.41 -4.78
CA GLY A 35 -8.37 4.89 -4.16
C GLY A 35 -8.43 4.81 -2.64
N TYR A 36 -7.46 4.09 -2.05
CA TYR A 36 -7.33 3.86 -0.61
C TYR A 36 -5.88 3.52 -0.27
N ALA A 37 -5.55 3.57 1.02
CA ALA A 37 -4.29 3.04 1.54
C ALA A 37 -4.56 1.95 2.57
N ILE A 38 -3.65 1.00 2.69
CA ILE A 38 -3.70 -0.05 3.71
C ILE A 38 -2.37 -0.09 4.45
N ASP A 39 -2.45 -0.03 5.77
CA ASP A 39 -1.30 -0.19 6.65
C ASP A 39 -1.22 -1.63 7.15
N PHE A 40 -0.05 -2.24 6.95
CA PHE A 40 0.26 -3.59 7.41
C PHE A 40 1.34 -3.57 8.48
N GLY A 41 1.11 -4.32 9.54
CA GLY A 41 2.08 -4.58 10.60
C GLY A 41 2.72 -5.95 10.45
N LEU A 42 4.00 -6.07 10.78
CA LEU A 42 4.69 -7.36 10.89
C LEU A 42 5.00 -7.64 12.36
N THR A 43 4.49 -8.75 12.89
CA THR A 43 4.78 -9.15 14.27
C THR A 43 6.21 -9.70 14.42
N ASP A 44 6.70 -9.78 15.65
CA ASP A 44 7.97 -10.44 15.99
C ASP A 44 8.01 -11.92 15.59
N LYS A 45 6.84 -12.57 15.55
CA LYS A 45 6.61 -13.94 15.06
C LYS A 45 6.57 -14.04 13.53
N GLY A 46 6.57 -12.93 12.81
CA GLY A 46 6.55 -12.88 11.35
C GLY A 46 5.14 -12.97 10.73
N GLU A 47 4.09 -12.74 11.52
CA GLU A 47 2.72 -12.68 11.03
C GLU A 47 2.44 -11.28 10.46
N THR A 48 1.68 -11.21 9.36
CA THR A 48 1.24 -9.94 8.78
C THR A 48 -0.17 -9.62 9.26
N LEU A 49 -0.33 -8.45 9.87
CA LEU A 49 -1.61 -7.97 10.39
C LEU A 49 -2.08 -6.77 9.58
N LEU A 50 -3.36 -6.74 9.25
CA LEU A 50 -4.04 -5.54 8.77
C LEU A 50 -4.22 -4.59 9.96
N ILE A 51 -3.68 -3.38 9.86
CA ILE A 51 -3.73 -2.38 10.95
C ILE A 51 -4.83 -1.38 10.69
N GLU A 52 -4.85 -0.79 9.50
CA GLU A 52 -5.78 0.26 9.12
C GLU A 52 -6.06 0.24 7.62
N VAL A 53 -7.27 0.63 7.24
CA VAL A 53 -7.63 0.96 5.86
C VAL A 53 -8.08 2.42 5.86
N ASN A 54 -7.36 3.25 5.11
CA ASN A 54 -7.59 4.67 5.02
C ASN A 54 -8.24 5.03 3.67
N ASP A 55 -9.24 5.91 3.69
CA ASP A 55 -9.84 6.44 2.47
C ASP A 55 -8.84 7.31 1.72
N GLY A 56 -8.70 7.09 0.40
CA GLY A 56 -7.73 7.80 -0.42
C GLY A 56 -7.94 9.31 -0.44
N TYR A 57 -9.18 9.80 -0.24
CA TYR A 57 -9.48 11.23 -0.22
C TYR A 57 -8.73 11.99 0.89
N ALA A 58 -8.51 11.36 2.04
CA ALA A 58 -7.84 11.97 3.20
C ALA A 58 -6.35 11.59 3.29
N LEU A 59 -5.79 10.95 2.26
CA LEU A 59 -4.43 10.46 2.28
C LEU A 59 -3.41 11.59 2.09
N GLY A 60 -2.46 11.70 3.02
CA GLY A 60 -1.31 12.59 2.85
C GLY A 60 -0.38 12.14 1.71
N TYR A 61 0.47 13.04 1.23
CA TYR A 61 1.38 12.77 0.12
C TYR A 61 2.42 11.68 0.43
N TYR A 62 2.90 11.58 1.69
CA TYR A 62 3.84 10.57 2.19
C TYR A 62 5.07 10.25 1.30
N GLY A 63 5.46 11.14 0.38
CA GLY A 63 6.56 10.90 -0.56
C GLY A 63 6.20 9.95 -1.71
N LEU A 64 4.92 9.71 -1.97
CA LEU A 64 4.48 9.03 -3.19
C LEU A 64 4.95 9.80 -4.42
N PHE A 65 5.15 9.13 -5.55
CA PHE A 65 5.43 9.84 -6.79
C PHE A 65 4.23 10.74 -7.14
N ASN A 66 4.52 11.98 -7.57
CA ASN A 66 3.52 13.02 -7.73
C ASN A 66 2.36 12.62 -8.64
N LEU A 67 2.66 11.90 -9.73
CA LEU A 67 1.66 11.49 -10.71
C LEU A 67 0.76 10.40 -10.14
N GLU A 68 1.34 9.43 -9.43
CA GLU A 68 0.66 8.31 -8.80
C GLU A 68 -0.24 8.80 -7.66
N TYR A 69 0.22 9.78 -6.89
CA TYR A 69 -0.59 10.43 -5.88
C TYR A 69 -1.78 11.19 -6.51
N ALA A 70 -1.54 11.95 -7.59
CA ALA A 70 -2.62 12.64 -8.31
C ALA A 70 -3.65 11.67 -8.88
N LYS A 71 -3.21 10.56 -9.47
CA LYS A 71 -4.10 9.49 -9.98
C LYS A 71 -4.91 8.85 -8.86
N LEU A 72 -4.29 8.54 -7.71
CA LEU A 72 -4.98 7.98 -6.56
C LEU A 72 -6.10 8.89 -6.04
N LEU A 73 -5.83 10.20 -5.94
CA LEU A 73 -6.83 11.18 -5.52
C LEU A 73 -7.95 11.34 -6.56
N SER A 74 -7.59 11.41 -7.85
CA SER A 74 -8.55 11.56 -8.96
C SER A 74 -9.51 10.38 -9.03
N ALA A 75 -8.98 9.15 -8.98
CA ALA A 75 -9.78 7.93 -9.01
C ALA A 75 -10.78 7.87 -7.85
N ARG A 76 -10.35 8.21 -6.64
CA ARG A 76 -11.23 8.24 -5.47
C ARG A 76 -12.28 9.34 -5.56
N TRP A 77 -11.92 10.52 -6.04
CA TRP A 77 -12.85 11.64 -6.21
C TRP A 77 -13.93 11.36 -7.27
N ALA A 78 -13.53 10.78 -8.40
CA ALA A 78 -14.44 10.39 -9.47
C ALA A 78 -15.47 9.36 -8.98
N GLU A 79 -15.05 8.38 -8.19
CA GLU A 79 -15.94 7.41 -7.55
C GLU A 79 -16.96 8.08 -6.60
N LEU A 80 -16.51 8.98 -5.73
CA LEU A 80 -17.36 9.67 -4.75
C LEU A 80 -18.41 10.58 -5.41
N THR A 81 -18.05 11.19 -6.53
CA THR A 81 -18.88 12.19 -7.23
C THR A 81 -19.64 11.63 -8.43
N ASN A 82 -19.40 10.36 -8.76
CA ASN A 82 -19.93 9.69 -9.95
C ASN A 82 -19.62 10.47 -11.25
N THR A 83 -18.37 10.94 -11.37
CA THR A 83 -17.85 11.62 -12.55
C THR A 83 -16.83 10.75 -13.29
N VAL A 84 -16.41 11.21 -14.47
CA VAL A 84 -15.29 10.60 -15.20
C VAL A 84 -13.99 10.84 -14.41
N ASP A 85 -13.11 9.84 -14.38
CA ASP A 85 -11.73 10.00 -13.90
C ASP A 85 -10.85 10.54 -15.03
N GLU A 86 -10.59 11.84 -15.01
CA GLU A 86 -9.78 12.53 -16.02
C GLU A 86 -8.29 12.15 -15.95
N CYS A 87 -7.84 11.44 -14.90
CA CYS A 87 -6.46 11.03 -14.71
C CYS A 87 -6.20 9.54 -15.02
N ASP A 88 -7.17 8.82 -15.58
CA ASP A 88 -7.06 7.40 -15.99
C ASP A 88 -6.37 7.24 -17.37
N PHE A 89 -5.18 7.83 -17.54
CA PHE A 89 -4.38 7.81 -18.77
C PHE A 89 -3.05 7.04 -18.63
#